data_AF-A0A2G6F0L5-F1
#
_entry.id   AF-A0A2G6F0L5-F1
#
_cell.length_a   1.000
_cell.length_b   1.000
_cell.length_c   1.000
_cell.angle_alpha   90.00
_cell.angle_beta   90.00
_cell.angle_gamma   90.00
#
_symmetry.space_group_name_H-M   'P 1'
#
loop_
_entity.id
_entity.type
_entity.pdbx_description
1 polymer ?
#
loop_
_entity_poly.entity_id
_entity_poly.type
_entity_poly.pdbx_seq_one_letter_code
_entity_poly.pdbx_strand_id
1 'polypeptide(L)' 'MTYLSSENIRLRALESTDLAMLYEIENDEHLWVLSHTVQPYSKKVLTAYLEQAHQDIYTAKQLRLVIEQGDQSIG' A
#
# COMPACT_ATOMS: atom_id res chain seq x y z
N MET A 1 3.01 -19.46 14.17
CA MET A 1 3.72 -19.18 12.91
C MET A 1 3.24 -17.84 12.39
N THR A 2 3.97 -16.78 12.71
CA THR A 2 3.56 -15.41 12.37
C THR A 2 4.57 -14.88 11.35
N TYR A 3 4.47 -15.37 10.12
CA TYR A 3 5.44 -15.11 9.05
C TYR A 3 5.51 -13.64 8.60
N LEU A 4 4.58 -12.81 9.07
CA LEU A 4 4.39 -11.42 8.67
C LEU A 4 4.47 -10.45 9.87
N SER A 5 5.05 -10.87 11.00
CA SER A 5 5.22 -9.99 12.16
C SER A 5 6.54 -10.24 12.89
N SER A 6 7.26 -9.16 13.18
CA SER A 6 8.39 -9.10 14.10
C SER A 6 7.96 -8.40 15.41
N GLU A 7 8.91 -8.18 16.33
CA GLU A 7 8.63 -7.49 17.59
C GLU A 7 8.10 -6.06 17.41
N ASN A 8 8.50 -5.38 16.33
CA ASN A 8 8.20 -3.96 16.10
C ASN A 8 7.41 -3.69 14.83
N ILE A 9 7.35 -4.65 13.89
CA ILE A 9 6.75 -4.46 12.57
C ILE A 9 5.79 -5.59 12.27
N ARG A 10 4.62 -5.25 11.73
CA ARG A 10 3.66 -6.19 11.17
C ARG A 10 3.39 -5.82 9.72
N LEU A 11 3.23 -6.83 8.88
CA LEU A 11 2.75 -6.68 7.51
C LEU A 11 1.32 -7.15 7.43
N ARG A 12 0.44 -6.32 6.86
CA ARG A 12 -0.97 -6.67 6.62
C ARG A 12 -1.40 -6.30 5.20
N ALA A 13 -2.57 -6.77 4.79
CA ALA A 13 -3.19 -6.33 3.54
C ALA A 13 -3.56 -4.84 3.59
N LEU A 14 -3.62 -4.20 2.42
CA LEU A 14 -4.17 -2.84 2.30
C LEU A 14 -5.65 -2.83 2.65
N GLU A 15 -6.06 -1.79 3.38
CA GLU A 15 -7.44 -1.54 3.77
C GLU A 15 -7.90 -0.19 3.22
N SER A 16 -9.21 0.01 3.11
CA SER A 16 -9.79 1.28 2.63
C SER A 16 -9.37 2.49 3.47
N THR A 17 -9.05 2.28 4.75
CA THR A 17 -8.57 3.31 5.68
C THR A 17 -7.19 3.85 5.32
N ASP A 18 -6.39 3.09 4.56
CA ASP A 18 -5.02 3.47 4.18
C ASP A 18 -4.97 4.40 2.96
N LEU A 19 -6.11 4.67 2.34
CA LEU A 19 -6.19 5.48 1.12
C LEU A 19 -5.50 6.85 1.27
N ALA A 20 -5.60 7.47 2.44
CA ALA A 20 -4.97 8.77 2.69
C ALA A 20 -3.43 8.66 2.64
N MET A 21 -2.86 7.70 3.38
CA MET A 21 -1.43 7.42 3.40
C MET A 21 -0.92 7.00 2.02
N LEU A 22 -1.63 6.08 1.35
CA LEU A 22 -1.29 5.63 0.00
C LEU A 22 -1.27 6.79 -0.99
N TYR A 23 -2.25 7.69 -0.91
CA TYR A 23 -2.30 8.88 -1.76
C TYR A 23 -1.10 9.79 -1.50
N GLU A 24 -0.70 10.01 -0.25
CA GLU A 24 0.47 10.83 0.08
C GLU A 24 1.76 10.21 -0.47
N ILE A 25 1.98 8.91 -0.27
CA ILE A 25 3.18 8.20 -0.73
C ILE A 25 3.27 8.18 -2.26
N GLU A 26 2.20 7.79 -2.95
CA GLU A 26 2.21 7.63 -4.41
C GLU A 26 2.30 8.98 -5.15
N ASN A 27 1.94 10.09 -4.49
CA ASN A 27 2.04 11.44 -5.03
C ASN A 27 3.23 12.23 -4.49
N ASP A 28 4.12 11.61 -3.71
CA ASP A 28 5.38 12.22 -3.29
C ASP A 28 6.44 12.04 -4.40
N GLU A 29 6.72 13.12 -5.11
CA GLU A 29 7.71 13.17 -6.20
C GLU A 29 9.11 12.75 -5.75
N HIS A 30 9.45 12.94 -4.46
CA HIS A 30 10.74 12.52 -3.91
C HIS A 30 10.88 10.99 -3.88
N LEU A 31 9.77 10.26 -3.78
CA LEU A 31 9.73 8.79 -3.75
C LEU A 31 9.63 8.16 -5.15
N TRP A 32 9.30 8.93 -6.19
CA TRP A 32 9.14 8.41 -7.56
C TRP A 32 10.41 7.78 -8.11
N VAL A 33 11.59 8.24 -7.67
CA VAL A 33 12.88 7.63 -8.03
C VAL A 33 13.00 6.17 -7.56
N LEU A 34 12.23 5.78 -6.54
CA LEU A 34 12.19 4.44 -5.97
C LEU A 34 11.04 3.59 -6.55
N SER A 35 10.21 4.16 -7.41
CA SER A 35 9.01 3.50 -7.93
C SER A 35 9.04 3.41 -9.46
N HIS A 36 7.98 2.82 -10.01
CA HIS A 36 7.75 2.78 -11.45
C HIS A 36 6.79 3.89 -11.92
N THR A 37 6.40 4.82 -11.04
CA THR A 37 5.53 5.94 -11.40
C THR A 37 6.35 7.21 -11.66
N VAL A 38 5.86 8.01 -12.61
CA VAL A 38 6.39 9.35 -12.95
C VAL A 38 5.28 10.39 -13.01
N GLN A 39 4.09 10.03 -12.50
CA GLN A 39 2.92 10.89 -12.51
C GLN A 39 2.08 10.69 -11.25
N PRO A 40 1.36 11.73 -10.80
CA PRO A 40 0.49 11.65 -9.64
C PRO A 40 -0.73 10.76 -9.90
N TYR A 41 -1.22 10.09 -8.86
CA TYR A 41 -2.47 9.34 -8.89
C TYR A 41 -3.59 10.12 -8.22
N SER A 42 -4.73 10.24 -8.90
CA SER A 42 -5.94 10.80 -8.27
C SER A 42 -6.50 9.89 -7.18
N LYS A 43 -7.15 10.46 -6.16
CA LYS A 43 -7.85 9.69 -5.11
C LYS A 43 -8.82 8.67 -5.71
N LYS A 44 -9.56 9.05 -6.76
CA LYS A 44 -10.52 8.18 -7.43
C LYS A 44 -9.87 6.91 -8.01
N VAL A 45 -8.70 7.04 -8.62
CA VAL A 45 -7.94 5.89 -9.17
C VAL A 45 -7.48 4.98 -8.04
N LEU A 46 -6.93 5.54 -6.96
CA LEU A 46 -6.47 4.77 -5.80
C LEU A 46 -7.63 4.10 -5.04
N THR A 47 -8.80 4.73 -4.95
CA THR A 47 -10.00 4.11 -4.38
C THR A 47 -10.44 2.91 -5.19
N ALA A 48 -10.56 3.05 -6.51
CA ALA A 48 -10.93 1.93 -7.39
C ALA A 48 -9.88 0.79 -7.35
N TYR A 49 -8.61 1.15 -7.19
CA TYR A 49 -7.53 0.20 -6.98
C TYR A 49 -7.68 -0.58 -5.67
N LEU A 50 -7.95 0.11 -4.56
CA LEU A 50 -8.22 -0.49 -3.25
C LEU A 50 -9.42 -1.42 -3.27
N GLU A 51 -10.50 -1.02 -3.95
CA GLU A 51 -11.67 -1.85 -4.15
C GLU A 51 -11.34 -3.14 -4.92
N GLN A 52 -10.32 -3.13 -5.78
CA GLN A 52 -9.83 -4.29 -6.52
C GLN A 52 -8.68 -5.03 -5.83
N ALA A 53 -8.17 -4.56 -4.69
CA ALA A 53 -7.03 -5.17 -4.00
C ALA A 53 -7.32 -6.58 -3.45
N HIS A 54 -8.59 -6.99 -3.43
CA HIS A 54 -9.02 -8.35 -3.13
C HIS A 54 -8.86 -9.34 -4.31
N GLN A 55 -8.48 -8.86 -5.50
CA GLN A 55 -8.20 -9.73 -6.64
C GLN A 55 -7.01 -10.64 -6.33
N ASP A 56 -7.12 -11.89 -6.77
CA ASP A 56 -6.07 -12.90 -6.57
C ASP A 56 -4.70 -12.40 -7.08
N ILE A 57 -3.64 -12.71 -6.33
CA ILE A 57 -2.25 -12.37 -6.64
C ILE A 57 -1.87 -12.84 -8.05
N TYR A 58 -2.46 -13.93 -8.55
CA TYR A 58 -2.24 -14.42 -9.92
C TYR A 58 -2.78 -13.47 -11.00
N THR A 59 -3.87 -12.75 -10.71
CA THR A 59 -4.47 -11.76 -11.60
C THR A 59 -3.73 -10.43 -11.50
N ALA A 60 -3.43 -9.98 -10.27
CA ALA A 60 -2.74 -8.72 -10.03
C ALA A 60 -1.24 -8.77 -10.34
N LYS A 61 -0.63 -9.96 -10.32
CA LYS A 61 0.81 -10.22 -10.43
C LYS A 61 1.67 -9.41 -9.46
N GLN A 62 1.07 -8.95 -8.37
CA GLN A 62 1.73 -8.16 -7.33
C GLN A 62 1.11 -8.51 -5.97
N LEU A 63 1.94 -8.50 -4.93
CA LEU A 63 1.51 -8.54 -3.54
C LEU A 63 1.86 -7.18 -2.92
N ARG A 64 0.84 -6.44 -2.48
CA ARG A 64 1.03 -5.19 -1.74
C ARG A 64 0.66 -5.41 -0.27
N LEU A 65 1.55 -4.99 0.61
CA LEU A 65 1.40 -5.09 2.06
C LEU A 65 1.63 -3.72 2.67
N VAL A 66 0.87 -3.41 3.71
CA VAL A 66 1.09 -2.26 4.58
C VAL A 66 2.04 -2.67 5.70
N ILE A 67 3.02 -1.82 5.96
CA ILE A 67 3.92 -1.89 7.09
C ILE A 67 3.27 -1.14 8.26
N GLU A 68 3.04 -1.88 9.34
CA GLU A 68 2.53 -1.35 10.60
C GLU A 68 3.61 -1.42 11.67
N GLN A 69 3.75 -0.33 12.43
CA GLN A 69 4.51 -0.29 13.67
C GLN A 69 3.52 -0.02 14.82
N GLY A 70 3.27 -1.02 15.65
CA GLY A 70 2.15 -0.98 16.59
C GLY A 70 0.81 -0.92 15.84
N ASP A 71 -0.04 0.05 16.19
CA ASP A 71 -1.34 0.31 15.53
C ASP A 71 -1.26 1.40 14.44
N GLN A 72 -0.04 1.83 14.06
CA GLN A 72 0.17 2.89 13.08
C GLN A 72 0.69 2.31 11.76
N SER A 73 0.04 2.67 10.66
CA SER A 73 0.53 2.41 9.30
C SER A 73 1.60 3.43 8.93
N ILE A 74 2.75 2.95 8.45
CA ILE A 74 3.92 3.77 8.17
C ILE A 74 4.44 3.64 6.72
N GLY A 75 3.91 2.71 5.93
CA GLY A 75 4.32 2.49 4.55
C GLY A 75 3.57 1.36 3.86
#